data_AF-A0A959QSR0-F1
#
_entry.id   AF-A0A959QSR0-F1
#
_cell.length_a   1.000
_cell.length_b   1.000
_cell.length_c   1.000
_cell.angle_alpha   90.00
_cell.angle_beta   90.00
_cell.angle_gamma   90.00
#
_symmetry.space_group_name_H-M   'P 1'
#
loop_
_entity.id
_entity.type
_entity.pdbx_description
1 polymer ?
#
loop_
_entity_poly.entity_id
_entity_poly.type
_entity_poly.pdbx_seq_one_letter_code
_entity_poly.pdbx_strand_id
1 'polypeptide(L)'
;MAEGTPKMKVTIDNITIEVDPGTTILEAARQIGGDVTPPAMCYYSKLEGSGGKCRTCLVEVSKGSEKDPRPMPKLVASCRTGVMDGMEVKNITSPRVVEARKGVVEMLLINHPLDCPVCDQAGECHLQDLSYEHGAEGTRYEFDRRTFEKE
;
A
#
# COMPACT_ATOMS: atom_id res chain seq x y z
N MET A 1 1.09 36.66 -7.26
CA MET A 1 -0.10 35.86 -6.92
C MET A 1 0.01 34.59 -7.73
N ALA A 2 0.31 33.45 -7.10
CA ALA A 2 0.50 32.21 -7.84
C ALA A 2 -0.84 31.80 -8.44
N GLU A 3 -0.91 31.77 -9.77
CA GLU A 3 -2.01 31.17 -10.52
C GLU A 3 -2.22 29.76 -9.98
N GLY A 4 -3.41 29.49 -9.43
CA GLY A 4 -3.71 28.25 -8.75
C GLY A 4 -3.48 27.06 -9.68
N THR A 5 -2.57 26.16 -9.29
CA THR A 5 -2.31 24.94 -10.04
C THR A 5 -3.61 24.13 -10.15
N PRO A 6 -4.01 23.65 -11.34
CA PRO A 6 -5.24 22.90 -11.48
C PRO A 6 -5.19 21.64 -10.60
N LYS A 7 -6.16 21.51 -9.69
CA LYS A 7 -6.31 20.35 -8.82
C LYS A 7 -6.75 19.12 -9.63
N MET A 8 -6.35 17.95 -9.17
CA MET A 8 -6.70 16.65 -9.75
C MET A 8 -7.78 16.00 -8.90
N LYS A 9 -8.90 15.59 -9.50
CA LYS A 9 -9.99 14.90 -8.81
C LYS A 9 -9.75 13.39 -8.81
N VAL A 10 -9.86 12.75 -7.65
CA VAL A 10 -9.71 11.29 -7.52
C VAL A 10 -10.75 10.73 -6.56
N THR A 11 -11.25 9.53 -6.86
CA THR A 11 -12.16 8.79 -5.98
C THR A 11 -11.46 7.54 -5.45
N ILE A 12 -11.34 7.40 -4.13
CA ILE A 12 -10.73 6.24 -3.47
C ILE A 12 -11.78 5.62 -2.55
N ASP A 13 -12.15 4.36 -2.78
CA ASP A 13 -13.19 3.64 -2.01
C ASP A 13 -14.50 4.46 -1.82
N ASN A 14 -14.98 5.05 -2.92
CA ASN A 14 -16.18 5.90 -3.01
C ASN A 14 -16.07 7.29 -2.34
N ILE A 15 -14.88 7.68 -1.88
CA ILE A 15 -14.63 9.01 -1.34
C ILE A 15 -13.85 9.83 -2.37
N THR A 16 -14.45 10.93 -2.81
CA THR A 16 -13.85 11.83 -3.80
C THR A 16 -13.15 13.00 -3.12
N ILE A 17 -11.90 13.25 -3.52
CA ILE A 17 -11.10 14.39 -3.06
C ILE A 17 -10.38 15.08 -4.21
N GLU A 18 -9.88 16.28 -3.95
CA GLU A 18 -9.05 17.06 -4.87
C GLU A 18 -7.64 17.21 -4.31
N VAL A 19 -6.63 16.88 -5.12
CA VAL A 19 -5.22 16.89 -4.72
C VAL A 19 -4.38 17.71 -5.70
N ASP A 20 -3.21 18.16 -5.24
CA ASP A 20 -2.26 18.84 -6.11
C ASP A 20 -1.64 17.87 -7.13
N PRO A 21 -1.32 18.33 -8.36
CA PRO A 21 -0.57 17.52 -9.31
C PRO A 21 0.75 17.01 -8.71
N GLY A 22 1.08 15.75 -9.02
CA GLY A 22 2.26 15.08 -8.47
C GLY A 22 1.98 14.27 -7.20
N THR A 23 0.81 14.44 -6.57
CA THR A 23 0.38 13.61 -5.42
C THR A 23 0.21 12.14 -5.84
N THR A 24 0.76 11.22 -5.07
CA THR A 24 0.58 9.78 -5.27
C THR A 24 -0.77 9.30 -4.72
N ILE A 25 -1.24 8.14 -5.18
CA ILE A 25 -2.49 7.53 -4.67
C ILE A 25 -2.43 7.33 -3.15
N LEU A 26 -1.27 6.91 -2.60
CA LEU A 26 -1.12 6.70 -1.16
C LEU A 26 -1.21 8.03 -0.38
N GLU A 27 -0.57 9.09 -0.87
CA GLU A 27 -0.64 10.40 -0.23
C GLU A 27 -2.07 10.97 -0.30
N ALA A 28 -2.76 10.79 -1.43
CA ALA A 28 -4.17 11.16 -1.57
C ALA A 28 -5.05 10.39 -0.56
N ALA A 29 -4.86 9.07 -0.43
CA ALA A 29 -5.60 8.28 0.56
C ALA A 29 -5.30 8.71 2.01
N ARG A 30 -4.07 9.11 2.32
CA ARG A 30 -3.70 9.64 3.64
C ARG A 30 -4.37 10.97 3.99
N GLN A 31 -4.74 11.77 2.99
CA GLN A 31 -5.52 13.00 3.21
C GLN A 31 -6.97 12.68 3.61
N ILE A 32 -7.50 11.53 3.19
CA ILE A 32 -8.81 11.01 3.63
C ILE A 32 -8.68 10.43 5.05
N GLY A 33 -7.67 9.60 5.27
CA GLY A 33 -7.42 8.91 6.54
C GLY A 33 -8.28 7.64 6.72
N GLY A 34 -8.16 7.05 7.91
CA GLY A 34 -8.89 5.82 8.28
C GLY A 34 -8.57 4.62 7.38
N ASP A 35 -9.53 3.70 7.28
CA ASP A 35 -9.40 2.41 6.59
C ASP A 35 -9.16 2.52 5.07
N VAL A 36 -9.45 3.69 4.50
CA VAL A 36 -9.19 3.98 3.08
C VAL A 36 -7.68 4.04 2.80
N THR A 37 -6.85 4.28 3.81
CA THR A 37 -5.40 4.38 3.65
C THR A 37 -4.77 3.00 3.42
N PRO A 38 -4.14 2.74 2.25
CA PRO A 38 -3.44 1.48 2.03
C PRO A 38 -2.25 1.34 2.99
N PRO A 39 -2.00 0.15 3.56
CA PRO A 39 -0.85 -0.08 4.43
C PRO A 39 0.46 0.00 3.65
N ALA A 40 1.49 0.60 4.25
CA ALA A 40 2.79 0.79 3.60
C ALA A 40 3.95 0.59 4.58
N MET A 41 4.82 -0.39 4.29
CA MET A 41 6.01 -0.67 5.12
C MET A 41 7.27 0.08 4.67
N CYS A 42 7.47 0.22 3.35
CA CYS A 42 8.73 0.75 2.80
C CYS A 42 8.66 2.21 2.32
N TYR A 43 7.57 2.93 2.61
CA TYR A 43 7.34 4.29 2.13
C TYR A 43 7.30 5.27 3.32
N TYR A 44 8.12 6.31 3.21
CA TYR A 44 8.22 7.38 4.19
C TYR A 44 8.34 8.72 3.46
N SER A 45 7.41 9.64 3.69
CA SER A 45 7.27 10.85 2.89
C SER A 45 8.50 11.78 2.92
N LYS A 46 9.27 11.75 4.01
CA LYS A 46 10.49 12.56 4.15
C LYS A 46 11.74 11.89 3.60
N LEU A 47 11.68 10.59 3.27
CA LEU A 47 12.80 9.86 2.71
C LEU A 47 12.65 9.78 1.20
N GLU A 48 13.49 10.55 0.51
CA GLU A 48 13.56 10.55 -0.95
C GLU A 48 13.85 9.14 -1.49
N GLY A 49 13.17 8.78 -2.58
CA GLY A 49 13.33 7.46 -3.20
C GLY A 49 12.72 6.29 -2.41
N SER A 50 12.04 6.53 -1.28
CA SER A 50 11.29 5.49 -0.58
C SER A 50 10.04 5.04 -1.38
N GLY A 51 9.51 3.86 -1.03
CA GLY A 51 8.36 3.26 -1.72
C GLY A 51 8.71 2.26 -2.83
N GLY A 52 7.69 1.55 -3.31
CA GLY A 52 7.80 0.61 -4.45
C GLY A 52 8.46 -0.73 -4.17
N LYS A 53 8.94 -0.99 -2.95
CA LYS A 53 9.69 -2.21 -2.59
C LYS A 53 8.79 -3.32 -2.00
N CYS A 54 8.07 -3.02 -0.92
CA CYS A 54 7.32 -4.03 -0.15
C CYS A 54 6.00 -4.50 -0.77
N ARG A 55 5.38 -3.71 -1.66
CA ARG A 55 4.10 -4.02 -2.32
C ARG A 55 2.88 -4.21 -1.40
N THR A 56 2.94 -3.85 -0.13
CA THR A 56 1.76 -3.92 0.78
C THR A 56 0.64 -2.95 0.36
N CYS A 57 1.03 -1.82 -0.22
CA CYS A 57 0.16 -0.72 -0.64
C CYS A 57 -0.47 -0.90 -2.04
N LEU A 58 -0.54 -2.15 -2.54
CA LEU A 58 -1.17 -2.43 -3.82
C LEU A 58 -2.65 -2.02 -3.79
N VAL A 59 -3.12 -1.40 -4.86
CA VAL A 59 -4.50 -0.96 -5.07
C VAL A 59 -4.96 -1.31 -6.49
N GLU A 60 -6.27 -1.38 -6.69
CA GLU A 60 -6.88 -1.57 -8.00
C GLU A 60 -7.33 -0.22 -8.56
N VAL A 61 -6.95 0.09 -9.80
CA VAL A 61 -7.43 1.29 -10.50
C VAL A 61 -8.52 0.87 -11.48
N SER A 62 -9.78 1.13 -11.11
CA SER A 62 -10.95 0.77 -11.93
C SER A 62 -11.22 1.75 -13.07
N LYS A 63 -10.75 2.99 -12.95
CA LYS A 63 -10.79 4.01 -13.99
C LYS A 63 -9.46 4.78 -13.98
N GLY A 64 -8.74 4.80 -15.10
CA GLY A 64 -7.43 5.44 -15.19
C GLY A 64 -7.49 6.96 -15.01
N SER A 65 -8.31 7.64 -15.80
CA SER A 65 -8.55 9.09 -15.76
C SER A 65 -9.81 9.45 -16.56
N GLU A 66 -10.22 10.73 -16.58
CA GLU A 66 -11.24 11.21 -17.51
C GLU A 66 -10.79 11.11 -18.99
N LYS A 67 -9.50 11.32 -19.26
CA LYS A 67 -8.96 11.29 -20.63
C LYS A 67 -8.82 9.87 -21.18
N ASP A 68 -8.44 8.93 -20.32
CA ASP A 68 -8.35 7.51 -20.61
C ASP A 68 -9.01 6.72 -19.47
N PRO A 69 -10.29 6.36 -19.62
CA PRO A 69 -11.06 5.72 -18.55
C PRO A 69 -10.75 4.22 -18.40
N ARG A 70 -9.86 3.66 -19.23
CA ARG A 70 -9.56 2.22 -19.16
C ARG A 70 -9.00 1.85 -17.78
N PRO A 71 -9.45 0.71 -17.20
CA PRO A 71 -8.89 0.22 -15.96
C PRO A 71 -7.43 -0.19 -16.15
N MET A 72 -6.62 -0.08 -15.10
CA MET A 72 -5.27 -0.63 -15.15
C MET A 72 -5.34 -2.16 -14.99
N PRO A 73 -4.68 -2.93 -15.87
CA PRO A 73 -4.83 -4.38 -15.86
C PRO A 73 -4.21 -5.04 -14.62
N LYS A 74 -3.17 -4.44 -14.05
CA LYS A 74 -2.45 -4.93 -12.87
C LYS A 74 -2.77 -4.06 -11.66
N LEU A 75 -2.69 -4.66 -10.47
CA LEU A 75 -2.66 -3.87 -9.24
C LEU A 75 -1.39 -3.00 -9.25
N VAL A 76 -1.52 -1.76 -8.80
CA VAL A 76 -0.42 -0.79 -8.82
C VAL A 76 -0.01 -0.41 -7.41
N ALA A 77 1.26 -0.08 -7.22
CA ALA A 77 1.76 0.36 -5.92
C ALA A 77 1.36 1.82 -5.68
N SER A 78 0.38 2.05 -4.80
CA SER A 78 -0.17 3.39 -4.55
C SER A 78 0.88 4.42 -4.10
N CYS A 79 1.94 3.99 -3.41
CA CYS A 79 3.03 4.87 -2.97
C CYS A 79 3.91 5.45 -4.09
N ARG A 80 3.80 4.95 -5.33
CA ARG A 80 4.60 5.42 -6.48
C ARG A 80 3.76 5.80 -7.69
N THR A 81 2.49 5.41 -7.72
CA THR A 81 1.58 5.78 -8.80
C THR A 81 0.99 7.16 -8.51
N GLY A 82 1.25 8.12 -9.40
CA GLY A 82 0.66 9.44 -9.36
C GLY A 82 -0.84 9.41 -9.65
N VAL A 83 -1.60 10.28 -9.00
CA VAL A 83 -3.02 10.48 -9.29
C VAL A 83 -3.18 11.13 -10.67
N MET A 84 -4.18 10.67 -11.42
CA MET A 84 -4.66 11.34 -12.63
C MET A 84 -6.07 11.89 -12.40
N ASP A 85 -6.45 12.91 -13.16
CA ASP A 85 -7.75 13.56 -13.00
C ASP A 85 -8.89 12.62 -13.44
N GLY A 86 -9.89 12.46 -12.58
CA GLY A 86 -10.99 11.50 -12.72
C GLY A 86 -10.61 10.05 -12.44
N MET A 87 -9.46 9.79 -11.80
CA MET A 87 -9.04 8.43 -11.45
C MET A 87 -9.97 7.82 -10.38
N GLU A 88 -10.30 6.54 -10.52
CA GLU A 88 -11.03 5.76 -9.51
C GLU A 88 -10.17 4.60 -9.01
N VAL A 89 -9.99 4.55 -7.70
CA VAL A 89 -9.14 3.59 -6.99
C VAL A 89 -10.00 2.81 -6.00
N LYS A 90 -9.81 1.50 -5.98
CA LYS A 90 -10.37 0.59 -4.99
C LYS A 90 -9.23 0.03 -4.14
N ASN A 91 -9.31 0.26 -2.83
CA ASN A 91 -8.38 -0.29 -1.86
C ASN A 91 -9.09 -1.40 -1.06
N ILE A 92 -9.85 -1.06 0.00
CA ILE A 92 -10.54 -2.08 0.81
C ILE A 92 -11.78 -2.63 0.13
N THR A 93 -12.36 -1.88 -0.81
CA THR A 93 -13.55 -2.31 -1.57
C THR A 93 -13.23 -3.31 -2.69
N SER A 94 -11.96 -3.59 -2.96
CA SER A 94 -11.54 -4.59 -3.96
C SER A 94 -11.16 -5.91 -3.30
N PRO A 95 -11.92 -7.00 -3.52
CA PRO A 95 -11.53 -8.34 -3.07
C PRO A 95 -10.17 -8.78 -3.63
N ARG A 96 -9.83 -8.30 -4.84
CA ARG A 96 -8.56 -8.61 -5.52
C ARG A 96 -7.37 -7.99 -4.79
N VAL A 97 -7.54 -6.79 -4.24
CA VAL A 97 -6.53 -6.11 -3.42
C VAL A 97 -6.35 -6.80 -2.08
N VAL A 98 -7.45 -7.13 -1.41
CA VAL A 98 -7.43 -7.83 -0.11
C VAL A 98 -6.70 -9.17 -0.24
N GLU A 99 -7.00 -9.94 -1.28
CA GLU A 99 -6.35 -11.24 -1.50
C GLU A 99 -4.87 -11.09 -1.88
N ALA A 100 -4.52 -10.12 -2.75
CA ALA A 100 -3.13 -9.85 -3.07
C ALA A 100 -2.32 -9.43 -1.84
N ARG A 101 -2.92 -8.70 -0.91
CA ARG A 101 -2.25 -8.24 0.31
C ARG A 101 -1.90 -9.39 1.24
N LYS A 102 -2.78 -10.40 1.40
CA LYS A 102 -2.45 -11.62 2.14
C LYS A 102 -1.21 -12.32 1.56
N GLY A 103 -1.14 -12.43 0.23
CA GLY A 103 0.04 -13.01 -0.43
C GLY A 103 1.32 -12.20 -0.23
N VAL A 104 1.23 -10.87 -0.22
CA VAL A 104 2.38 -10.00 0.11
C VAL A 104 2.82 -10.19 1.56
N VAL A 105 1.89 -10.24 2.51
CA VAL A 105 2.19 -10.48 3.92
C VAL A 105 2.82 -11.86 4.11
N GLU A 106 2.29 -12.90 3.46
CA GLU A 106 2.90 -14.24 3.45
C GLU A 106 4.36 -14.16 2.97
N MET A 107 4.64 -13.47 1.85
CA MET A 107 6.00 -13.29 1.32
C MET A 107 6.92 -12.48 2.25
N LEU A 108 6.39 -11.53 3.03
CA LEU A 108 7.18 -10.82 4.04
C LEU A 108 7.57 -11.77 5.19
N LEU A 109 6.68 -12.70 5.54
CA LEU A 109 6.83 -13.60 6.66
C LEU A 109 7.55 -14.90 6.33
N ILE A 110 7.58 -15.39 5.07
CA ILE A 110 8.15 -16.72 4.74
C ILE A 110 9.60 -16.89 5.24
N ASN A 111 10.36 -15.81 5.27
CA ASN A 111 11.78 -15.80 5.64
C ASN A 111 12.06 -14.90 6.86
N HIS A 112 11.02 -14.43 7.54
CA HIS A 112 11.15 -13.67 8.78
C HIS A 112 11.42 -14.64 9.94
N PRO A 113 12.36 -14.38 10.86
CA PRO A 113 12.64 -15.29 11.96
C PRO A 113 11.45 -15.36 12.95
N LEU A 114 11.32 -16.48 13.66
CA LEU A 114 10.30 -16.67 14.69
C LEU A 114 10.76 -16.12 16.05
N ASP A 115 11.31 -14.91 16.03
CA ASP A 115 11.98 -14.29 17.17
C ASP A 115 11.08 -13.34 17.95
N CYS A 116 9.77 -13.27 17.64
CA CYS A 116 8.85 -12.33 18.29
C CYS A 116 8.94 -12.33 19.83
N PRO A 117 9.08 -13.47 20.55
CA PRO A 117 9.20 -13.46 22.02
C PRO A 117 10.48 -12.80 22.58
N VAL A 118 11.51 -12.63 21.75
CA VAL A 118 12.82 -12.08 22.14
C VAL A 118 13.18 -10.81 21.36
N CYS A 119 12.34 -10.39 20.42
CA CYS A 119 12.51 -9.19 19.63
C CYS A 119 12.09 -7.97 20.44
N ASP A 120 12.98 -6.98 20.56
CA ASP A 120 12.71 -5.76 21.34
C ASP A 120 11.51 -4.95 20.80
N GLN A 121 11.21 -5.06 19.50
CA GLN A 121 10.07 -4.38 18.88
C GLN A 121 8.74 -5.14 19.06
N ALA A 122 8.73 -6.30 19.71
CA ALA A 122 7.51 -7.07 19.88
C ALA A 122 6.46 -6.28 20.68
N GLY A 123 5.23 -6.22 20.17
CA GLY A 123 4.16 -5.39 20.73
C GLY A 123 4.09 -3.96 20.18
N GLU A 124 5.13 -3.49 19.48
CA GLU A 124 5.13 -2.22 18.73
C GLU A 124 5.60 -2.40 17.28
N CYS A 125 5.64 -3.65 16.81
CA CYS A 125 6.15 -3.99 15.48
C CYS A 125 5.05 -3.81 14.43
N HIS A 126 5.25 -2.87 13.51
CA HIS A 126 4.29 -2.63 12.42
C HIS A 126 4.11 -3.85 11.49
N LEU A 127 5.10 -4.76 11.41
CA LEU A 127 4.94 -6.01 10.65
C LEU A 127 4.01 -6.99 11.38
N GLN A 128 4.03 -6.99 12.70
CA GLN A 128 3.12 -7.79 13.53
C GLN A 128 1.68 -7.31 13.35
N ASP A 129 1.44 -6.01 13.44
CA ASP A 129 0.12 -5.41 13.23
C ASP A 129 -0.38 -5.66 11.81
N LEU A 130 0.48 -5.44 10.81
CA LEU A 130 0.16 -5.73 9.41
C LEU A 130 -0.23 -7.19 9.20
N SER A 131 0.48 -8.13 9.84
CA SER A 131 0.17 -9.55 9.77
C SER A 131 -1.17 -9.88 10.39
N TYR A 132 -1.50 -9.25 11.52
CA TYR A 132 -2.77 -9.45 12.21
C TYR A 132 -3.95 -8.92 11.39
N GLU A 133 -3.82 -7.72 10.82
CA GLU A 133 -4.90 -7.04 10.11
C GLU A 133 -5.12 -7.56 8.67
N HIS A 134 -4.04 -8.01 8.02
CA HIS A 134 -4.05 -8.28 6.58
C HIS A 134 -3.40 -9.61 6.16
N GLY A 135 -2.84 -10.36 7.11
CA GLY A 135 -2.25 -11.67 6.87
C GLY A 135 -3.27 -12.80 6.86
N ALA A 136 -2.76 -14.02 6.64
CA ALA A 136 -3.50 -15.25 6.89
C ALA A 136 -3.17 -15.76 8.30
N GLU A 137 -4.11 -16.47 8.94
CA GLU A 137 -3.97 -17.02 10.29
C GLU A 137 -2.82 -18.04 10.41
N GLY A 138 -2.48 -18.73 9.32
CA GLY A 138 -1.41 -19.73 9.28
C GLY A 138 -0.45 -19.53 8.12
N THR A 139 0.70 -20.19 8.22
CA THR A 139 1.69 -20.29 7.14
C THR A 139 1.60 -21.65 6.46
N ARG A 140 1.73 -21.67 5.13
CA ARG A 140 1.89 -22.91 4.34
C ARG A 140 3.35 -23.24 4.06
N TYR A 141 4.26 -22.38 4.50
CA TYR A 141 5.70 -22.53 4.29
C TYR A 141 6.30 -23.48 5.34
N GLU A 142 6.82 -24.62 4.87
CA GLU A 142 7.37 -25.72 5.68
C GLU A 142 8.87 -25.93 5.47
N PHE A 143 9.53 -25.04 4.74
CA PHE A 143 10.97 -25.14 4.43
C PHE A 143 11.81 -24.33 5.41
N ASP A 144 13.12 -24.59 5.41
CA ASP A 144 14.08 -23.83 6.19
C ASP A 144 14.09 -22.35 5.78
N ARG A 145 13.95 -21.48 6.78
CA ARG A 145 14.00 -20.03 6.61
C ARG A 145 15.45 -19.62 6.39
N ARG A 146 15.68 -18.64 5.51
CA ARG A 146 17.02 -18.05 5.35
C ARG A 146 17.47 -17.40 6.66
N THR A 147 18.73 -17.60 7.02
CA THR A 147 19.38 -16.96 8.17
C THR A 147 20.51 -16.06 7.70
N PHE A 148 20.85 -15.06 8.50
CA PHE A 148 21.97 -14.16 8.26
C PHE A 148 22.92 -14.22 9.46
N GLU A 149 24.23 -14.19 9.21
CA GLU A 149 25.22 -14.02 10.26
C GLU A 149 25.14 -12.57 10.77
N LYS A 150 25.15 -12.39 12.10
CA LYS A 150 25.22 -11.06 12.71
C LYS A 150 26.64 -10.53 12.50
N GLU A 151 26.78 -9.39 11.81
CA GLU A 151 28.03 -8.63 11.74
C GLU A 151 28.41 -8.05 13.11
#